data_AF-A0AAN0SRP4-F1
#
_entry.id   AF-A0AAN0SRP4-F1
#
_cell.length_a   1.000
_cell.length_b   1.000
_cell.length_c   1.000
_cell.angle_alpha   90.00
_cell.angle_beta   90.00
_cell.angle_gamma   90.00
#
_symmetry.space_group_name_H-M   'P 1'
#
loop_
_entity.id
_entity.type
_entity.pdbx_description
1 polymer ?
#
loop_
_entity_poly.entity_id
_entity_poly.type
_entity_poly.pdbx_seq_one_letter_code
_entity_poly.pdbx_strand_id
1 'polypeptide(L)'
;MYLKSKITGSFILSLSILLSGTLFGQSTAFADEKDKNQIRQKNSQNLINYSNKLGLTKEYKNTQYGFTLQIPDGWIKNVHISQNQYDEKAKDTISFIANIKGKEYPICSILIFDNNSEAIDYVKSGPLYKLDTDDKSIYAYISANEVPQEYYEGEHQEEFKEIYDSIQSEVLNVMNSYKLHS
;
A
#
# COMPACT_ATOMS: atom_id res chain seq x y z
N MET A 1 -19.49 -59.95 -27.62
CA MET A 1 -20.05 -60.00 -28.99
C MET A 1 -19.58 -58.77 -29.73
N TYR A 2 -18.94 -58.98 -30.87
CA TYR A 2 -18.26 -58.01 -31.74
C TYR A 2 -19.26 -57.13 -32.52
N LEU A 3 -18.90 -55.86 -32.80
CA LEU A 3 -18.95 -55.11 -34.07
C LEU A 3 -18.87 -53.60 -33.74
N LYS A 4 -17.74 -52.89 -33.91
CA LYS A 4 -16.99 -52.51 -35.12
C LYS A 4 -17.76 -51.50 -35.99
N SER A 5 -17.39 -50.21 -35.87
CA SER A 5 -17.48 -49.24 -36.96
C SER A 5 -16.26 -48.31 -36.92
N LYS A 6 -15.45 -48.44 -37.97
CA LYS A 6 -14.35 -47.56 -38.41
C LYS A 6 -14.93 -46.67 -39.51
N ILE A 7 -14.51 -45.41 -39.59
CA ILE A 7 -14.18 -44.65 -40.83
C ILE A 7 -13.40 -43.39 -40.35
N THR A 8 -12.07 -43.36 -40.34
CA THR A 8 -11.15 -42.81 -41.36
C THR A 8 -11.54 -41.47 -42.00
N GLY A 9 -10.70 -40.45 -41.76
CA GLY A 9 -10.71 -39.18 -42.48
C GLY A 9 -9.60 -38.24 -42.01
N SER A 10 -8.36 -38.55 -42.40
CA SER A 10 -7.19 -37.67 -42.25
C SER A 10 -7.22 -36.62 -43.37
N PHE A 11 -7.10 -35.34 -43.04
CA PHE A 11 -6.64 -34.30 -43.97
C PHE A 11 -5.65 -33.39 -43.25
N ILE A 12 -4.37 -33.63 -43.53
CA ILE A 12 -3.26 -32.73 -43.27
C ILE A 12 -3.24 -31.73 -44.43
N LEU A 13 -3.30 -30.45 -44.12
CA LEU A 13 -2.93 -29.38 -45.06
C LEU A 13 -1.92 -28.48 -44.36
N SER A 14 -0.66 -28.88 -44.49
CA SER A 14 0.53 -28.07 -44.26
C SER A 14 0.56 -26.94 -45.28
N LEU A 15 0.54 -25.69 -44.82
CA LEU A 15 0.87 -24.54 -45.66
C LEU A 15 2.20 -23.95 -45.19
N SER A 16 3.27 -24.36 -45.85
CA SER A 16 4.60 -23.78 -45.73
C SER A 16 4.67 -22.53 -46.59
N ILE A 17 4.75 -21.34 -45.98
CA ILE A 17 5.06 -20.11 -46.72
C ILE A 17 6.55 -19.84 -46.58
N LEU A 18 7.23 -19.84 -47.73
CA LEU A 18 8.62 -19.52 -47.94
C LEU A 18 8.92 -18.05 -47.62
N LEU A 19 10.08 -17.84 -47.00
CA LEU A 19 10.75 -16.54 -46.86
C LEU A 19 11.00 -15.89 -48.22
N SER A 20 10.69 -14.61 -48.33
CA SER A 20 11.43 -13.67 -49.17
C SER A 20 11.74 -12.43 -48.32
N GLY A 21 13.04 -12.19 -48.10
CA GLY A 21 13.52 -11.04 -47.36
C GLY A 21 13.65 -9.81 -48.25
N THR A 22 13.43 -8.63 -47.68
CA THR A 22 14.16 -7.40 -48.02
C THR A 22 14.46 -6.63 -46.74
N LEU A 23 15.72 -6.20 -46.64
CA LEU A 23 16.30 -5.36 -45.60
C LEU A 23 16.07 -3.88 -45.96
N PHE A 24 16.06 -3.03 -44.92
CA PHE A 24 16.05 -1.56 -44.86
C PHE A 24 14.70 -0.84 -44.73
N GLY A 25 14.53 -0.15 -43.58
CA GLY A 25 14.10 1.24 -43.59
C GLY A 25 12.96 1.65 -42.65
N GLN A 26 13.33 2.15 -41.46
CA GLN A 26 12.65 3.18 -40.66
C GLN A 26 11.36 2.83 -39.87
N SER A 27 11.59 2.62 -38.56
CA SER A 27 10.93 3.25 -37.41
C SER A 27 9.55 3.88 -37.62
N THR A 28 8.53 3.26 -37.04
CA THR A 28 7.30 3.95 -36.57
C THR A 28 6.89 3.39 -35.21
N ALA A 29 7.72 3.63 -34.19
CA ALA A 29 7.26 3.59 -32.80
C ALA A 29 6.59 4.94 -32.48
N PHE A 30 5.39 5.17 -33.02
CA PHE A 30 4.59 6.37 -32.71
C PHE A 30 3.11 6.01 -32.63
N ALA A 31 2.74 5.18 -31.65
CA ALA A 31 1.33 5.00 -31.26
C ALA A 31 1.13 4.63 -29.78
N ASP A 32 2.17 4.14 -29.07
CA ASP A 32 1.99 3.56 -27.72
C ASP A 32 2.50 4.45 -26.57
N GLU A 33 3.05 5.62 -26.88
CA GLU A 33 3.60 6.55 -25.88
C GLU A 33 2.57 7.59 -25.40
N LYS A 34 1.49 7.81 -26.15
CA LYS A 34 0.45 8.79 -25.81
C LYS A 34 -0.47 8.28 -24.68
N ASP A 35 -0.79 6.98 -24.68
CA ASP A 35 -1.64 6.36 -23.65
C ASP A 35 -0.93 6.22 -22.31
N LYS A 36 0.34 5.81 -22.30
CA LYS A 36 1.12 5.72 -21.04
C LYS A 36 1.33 7.09 -20.41
N ASN A 37 1.55 8.14 -21.19
CA ASN A 37 1.67 9.50 -20.66
C ASN A 37 0.35 10.08 -20.19
N GLN A 38 -0.79 9.78 -20.83
CA GLN A 38 -2.10 10.18 -20.31
C GLN A 38 -2.45 9.48 -19.00
N ILE A 39 -2.17 8.17 -18.87
CA ILE A 39 -2.40 7.43 -17.63
C ILE A 39 -1.46 7.94 -16.52
N ARG A 40 -0.18 8.20 -16.83
CA ARG A 40 0.77 8.81 -15.88
C ARG A 40 0.35 10.22 -15.45
N GLN A 41 -0.03 11.09 -16.39
CA GLN A 41 -0.43 12.46 -16.08
C GLN A 41 -1.73 12.51 -15.30
N LYS A 42 -2.72 11.68 -15.64
CA LYS A 42 -3.99 11.56 -14.89
C LYS A 42 -3.76 11.02 -13.47
N ASN A 43 -2.85 10.05 -13.29
CA ASN A 43 -2.49 9.55 -11.96
C ASN A 43 -1.68 10.57 -11.15
N SER A 44 -0.76 11.32 -11.78
CA SER A 44 -0.01 12.40 -11.12
C SER A 44 -0.91 13.59 -10.76
N GLN A 45 -1.85 13.98 -11.62
CA GLN A 45 -2.80 15.05 -11.34
C GLN A 45 -3.85 14.64 -10.31
N ASN A 46 -4.26 13.37 -10.26
CA ASN A 46 -5.05 12.85 -9.15
C ASN A 46 -4.25 12.83 -7.84
N LEU A 47 -3.00 12.35 -7.83
CA LEU A 47 -2.15 12.40 -6.64
C LEU A 47 -1.91 13.84 -6.15
N ILE A 48 -1.69 14.79 -7.06
CA ILE A 48 -1.48 16.21 -6.75
C ILE A 48 -2.79 16.88 -6.29
N ASN A 49 -3.96 16.47 -6.82
CA ASN A 49 -5.25 16.98 -6.34
C ASN A 49 -5.65 16.38 -4.99
N TYR A 50 -5.31 15.13 -4.70
CA TYR A 50 -5.51 14.52 -3.38
C TYR A 50 -4.54 15.10 -2.35
N SER A 51 -3.26 15.31 -2.70
CA SER A 51 -2.28 15.96 -1.81
C SER A 51 -2.63 17.42 -1.50
N ASN A 52 -3.38 18.09 -2.40
CA ASN A 52 -3.83 19.46 -2.19
C ASN A 52 -5.16 19.58 -1.42
N LYS A 53 -5.76 18.46 -0.97
CA LYS A 53 -7.11 18.50 -0.37
C LYS A 53 -7.32 17.62 0.87
N LEU A 54 -6.29 17.38 1.67
CA LEU A 54 -6.48 16.95 3.07
C LEU A 54 -5.47 17.68 3.93
N GLY A 55 -5.90 18.80 4.51
CA GLY A 55 -5.07 19.54 5.45
C GLY A 55 -4.69 18.61 6.61
N LEU A 56 -3.40 18.45 6.84
CA LEU A 56 -2.87 17.97 8.10
C LEU A 56 -3.29 18.99 9.18
N THR A 57 -4.36 18.70 9.91
CA THR A 57 -5.15 19.71 10.65
C THR A 57 -4.99 19.60 12.15
N LYS A 58 -4.78 18.40 12.69
CA LYS A 58 -4.72 18.16 14.13
C LYS A 58 -3.42 17.51 14.55
N GLU A 59 -2.75 18.13 15.52
CA GLU A 59 -1.61 17.51 16.17
C GLU A 59 -2.07 16.40 17.14
N TYR A 60 -1.55 15.19 16.94
CA TYR A 60 -1.52 14.14 17.95
C TYR A 60 -0.20 14.24 18.71
N LYS A 61 -0.27 14.20 20.04
CA LYS A 61 0.89 14.22 20.92
C LYS A 61 0.92 12.96 21.77
N ASN A 62 1.99 12.19 21.67
CA ASN A 62 2.27 11.10 22.58
C ASN A 62 3.23 11.60 23.67
N THR A 63 2.71 11.85 24.87
CA THR A 63 3.53 12.37 25.98
C THR A 63 4.44 11.32 26.60
N GLN A 64 4.10 10.03 26.51
CA GLN A 64 4.89 8.93 27.06
C GLN A 64 6.21 8.77 26.31
N TYR A 65 6.17 8.92 24.98
CA TYR A 65 7.31 8.76 24.09
C TYR A 65 7.82 10.06 23.46
N GLY A 66 7.25 11.20 23.87
CA GLY A 66 7.75 12.52 23.51
C GLY A 66 7.68 12.85 22.02
N PHE A 67 6.75 12.29 21.24
CA PHE A 67 6.63 12.61 19.81
C PHE A 67 5.28 13.27 19.46
N THR A 68 5.24 13.93 18.31
CA THR A 68 4.01 14.43 17.69
C THR A 68 3.83 13.94 16.25
N LEU A 69 2.58 13.91 15.81
CA LEU A 69 2.15 13.64 14.44
C LEU A 69 1.09 14.67 14.04
N GLN A 70 0.97 14.95 12.75
CA GLN A 70 -0.18 15.64 12.21
C GLN A 70 -1.16 14.60 11.62
N ILE A 71 -2.41 14.68 12.06
CA ILE A 71 -3.49 13.77 11.69
C ILE A 71 -4.48 14.55 10.80
N PRO A 72 -4.82 14.04 9.61
CA PRO A 72 -5.79 14.68 8.73
C PRO A 72 -7.22 14.50 9.26
N ASP A 73 -8.12 15.43 8.90
CA ASP A 73 -9.53 15.38 9.32
C ASP A 73 -10.23 14.06 8.97
N GLY A 74 -9.87 13.44 7.84
CA GLY A 74 -10.41 12.15 7.41
C GLY A 74 -10.11 11.01 8.39
N TRP A 75 -8.98 11.09 9.10
CA TRP A 75 -8.64 10.13 10.16
C TRP A 75 -9.36 10.43 11.46
N ILE A 76 -9.56 11.70 11.83
CA ILE A 76 -10.18 12.07 13.13
C ILE A 76 -11.56 11.41 13.32
N LYS A 77 -12.33 11.24 12.24
CA LYS A 77 -13.66 10.64 12.29
C LYS A 77 -13.65 9.11 12.29
N ASN A 78 -12.67 8.53 11.60
CA ASN A 78 -12.71 7.12 11.23
C ASN A 78 -11.56 6.31 11.82
N VAL A 79 -10.56 6.94 12.43
CA VAL A 79 -9.36 6.28 12.95
C VAL A 79 -9.21 6.62 14.42
N HIS A 80 -9.10 5.59 15.25
CA HIS A 80 -8.76 5.73 16.65
C HIS A 80 -7.35 5.16 16.90
N ILE A 81 -6.78 5.54 18.04
CA ILE A 81 -5.44 5.15 18.44
C ILE A 81 -5.55 4.19 19.62
N SER A 82 -4.83 3.07 19.53
CA SER A 82 -4.73 2.06 20.57
C SER A 82 -3.27 1.83 20.93
N GLN A 83 -3.02 1.45 22.18
CA GLN A 83 -1.70 1.12 22.70
C GLN A 83 -1.73 -0.31 23.23
N ASN A 84 -1.75 -1.23 22.28
CA ASN A 84 -1.73 -2.66 22.55
C ASN A 84 -0.46 -3.23 21.91
N GLN A 85 0.28 -4.03 22.68
CA GLN A 85 1.51 -4.64 22.18
C GLN A 85 1.18 -5.55 20.98
N TYR A 86 1.73 -5.21 19.82
CA TYR A 86 1.55 -5.96 18.56
C TYR A 86 2.76 -6.86 18.26
N ASP A 87 3.96 -6.37 18.56
CA ASP A 87 5.23 -7.06 18.31
C ASP A 87 5.91 -7.34 19.66
N GLU A 88 6.27 -8.61 19.90
CA GLU A 88 6.91 -9.05 21.13
C GLU A 88 8.31 -8.42 21.34
N LYS A 89 8.96 -8.01 20.25
CA LYS A 89 10.28 -7.37 20.29
C LYS A 89 10.17 -5.86 20.51
N ALA A 90 9.03 -5.27 20.17
CA ALA A 90 8.77 -3.88 20.52
C ALA A 90 8.43 -3.80 22.01
N LYS A 91 9.02 -2.82 22.70
CA LYS A 91 8.64 -2.54 24.10
C LYS A 91 7.26 -1.94 24.20
N ASP A 92 6.81 -1.27 23.14
CA ASP A 92 5.46 -0.72 23.05
C ASP A 92 5.04 -0.50 21.60
N THR A 93 3.74 -0.35 21.37
CA THR A 93 3.15 -0.14 20.05
C THR A 93 2.02 0.86 20.14
N ILE A 94 2.04 1.84 19.24
CA ILE A 94 0.93 2.78 19.02
C ILE A 94 0.27 2.45 17.68
N SER A 95 -0.91 1.85 17.73
CA SER A 95 -1.66 1.41 16.55
C SER A 95 -2.74 2.40 16.16
N PHE A 96 -2.85 2.64 14.85
CA PHE A 96 -3.91 3.44 14.24
C PHE A 96 -4.90 2.47 13.58
N ILE A 97 -6.14 2.48 14.06
CA ILE A 97 -7.17 1.50 13.71
C ILE A 97 -8.37 2.25 13.14
N ALA A 98 -8.73 1.93 11.91
CA ALA A 98 -9.92 2.48 11.28
C ALA A 98 -11.17 1.76 11.78
N ASN A 99 -12.19 2.52 12.19
CA ASN A 99 -13.55 2.04 12.37
C ASN A 99 -14.36 2.36 11.11
N ILE A 100 -14.66 1.34 10.31
CA ILE A 100 -15.48 1.48 9.10
C ILE A 100 -16.71 0.60 9.29
N LYS A 101 -17.88 1.24 9.37
CA LYS A 101 -19.18 0.57 9.59
C LYS A 101 -19.20 -0.33 10.83
N GLY A 102 -18.57 0.11 11.92
CA GLY A 102 -18.56 -0.61 13.19
C GLY A 102 -17.57 -1.76 13.27
N LYS A 103 -16.74 -1.97 12.26
CA LYS A 103 -15.64 -2.95 12.26
C LYS A 103 -14.30 -2.24 12.31
N GLU A 104 -13.34 -2.88 12.96
CA GLU A 104 -11.99 -2.35 13.17
C GLU A 104 -10.99 -2.95 12.17
N TYR A 105 -10.20 -2.07 11.55
CA TYR A 105 -9.20 -2.43 10.55
C TYR A 105 -7.88 -1.74 10.89
N PRO A 106 -6.81 -2.50 11.20
CA PRO A 106 -5.49 -1.92 11.38
C PRO A 106 -5.07 -1.16 10.12
N ILE A 107 -4.53 0.05 10.30
CA ILE A 107 -4.04 0.88 9.19
C ILE A 107 -2.51 0.90 9.21
N CYS A 108 -1.94 1.27 10.34
CA CYS A 108 -0.50 1.29 10.58
C CYS A 108 -0.24 1.28 12.08
N SER A 109 1.01 0.99 12.46
CA SER A 109 1.45 1.08 13.85
C SER A 109 2.85 1.69 13.92
N ILE A 110 3.10 2.49 14.95
CA ILE A 110 4.43 2.91 15.37
C ILE A 110 4.90 1.93 16.45
N LEU A 111 6.04 1.31 16.19
CA LEU A 111 6.70 0.39 17.08
C LEU A 111 7.87 1.11 17.75
N ILE A 112 7.94 0.96 19.07
CA ILE A 112 9.01 1.54 19.87
C ILE A 112 9.88 0.38 20.37
N PHE A 113 11.16 0.43 20.04
CA PHE A 113 12.15 -0.55 20.46
C PHE A 113 13.15 0.08 21.41
N ASP A 114 13.84 -0.72 22.20
CA ASP A 114 15.04 -0.26 22.90
C ASP A 114 16.18 -0.01 21.90
N ASN A 115 17.00 1.02 22.14
CA ASN A 115 18.14 1.33 21.29
C ASN A 115 19.33 0.42 21.63
N ASN A 116 19.29 -0.82 21.12
CA ASN A 116 20.35 -1.81 21.24
C ASN A 116 20.62 -2.49 19.89
N SER A 117 21.73 -3.25 19.79
CA SER A 117 22.14 -3.86 18.52
C SER A 117 21.11 -4.83 17.93
N GLU A 118 20.42 -5.60 18.77
CA GLU A 118 19.40 -6.55 18.33
C GLU A 118 18.20 -5.84 17.69
N ALA A 119 17.71 -4.78 18.34
CA ALA A 119 16.63 -3.96 17.80
C ALA A 119 17.04 -3.24 16.51
N ILE A 120 18.29 -2.75 16.43
CA ILE A 120 18.82 -2.13 15.20
C ILE A 120 18.77 -3.12 14.04
N ASP A 121 19.23 -4.34 14.24
CA ASP A 121 19.27 -5.38 13.21
C ASP A 121 17.86 -5.82 12.81
N TYR A 122 16.95 -5.94 13.78
CA TYR A 122 15.54 -6.23 13.53
C TYR A 122 14.86 -5.14 12.68
N VAL A 123 14.99 -3.87 13.08
CA VAL A 123 14.41 -2.73 12.35
C VAL A 123 14.96 -2.64 10.93
N LYS A 124 16.23 -2.98 10.70
CA LYS A 124 16.84 -2.96 9.36
C LYS A 124 16.45 -4.14 8.46
N SER A 125 16.16 -5.30 9.04
CA SER A 125 15.88 -6.53 8.28
C SER A 125 14.40 -6.74 7.98
N GLY A 126 13.51 -6.13 8.77
CA GLY A 126 12.07 -6.24 8.60
C GLY A 126 11.45 -5.23 7.61
N PRO A 127 10.13 -5.31 7.38
CA PRO A 127 9.37 -4.35 6.58
C PRO A 127 9.13 -3.01 7.33
N LEU A 128 10.01 -2.67 8.28
CA LEU A 128 9.88 -1.53 9.16
C LEU A 128 10.52 -0.29 8.53
N TYR A 129 9.83 0.84 8.62
CA TYR A 129 10.35 2.12 8.19
C TYR A 129 10.78 2.92 9.42
N LYS A 130 12.08 3.14 9.56
CA LYS A 130 12.60 3.96 10.66
C LYS A 130 12.07 5.39 10.57
N LEU A 131 11.49 5.88 11.66
CA LEU A 131 11.06 7.26 11.84
C LEU A 131 12.18 8.10 12.45
N ASP A 132 12.68 7.68 13.62
CA ASP A 132 13.70 8.43 14.35
C ASP A 132 14.40 7.54 15.41
N THR A 133 15.33 8.11 16.16
CA THR A 133 16.01 7.45 17.28
C THR A 133 16.42 8.48 18.33
N ASP A 134 16.35 8.09 19.60
CA ASP A 134 17.02 8.80 20.70
C ASP A 134 18.01 7.85 21.42
N ASP A 135 18.61 8.30 22.51
CA ASP A 135 19.59 7.52 23.29
C ASP A 135 19.02 6.21 23.85
N LYS A 136 17.70 6.10 24.01
CA LYS A 136 17.02 4.98 24.66
C LYS A 136 16.17 4.15 23.70
N SER A 137 15.70 4.73 22.60
CA SER A 137 14.66 4.13 21.77
C SER A 137 14.88 4.32 20.28
N ILE A 138 14.42 3.34 19.52
CA ILE A 138 14.27 3.41 18.06
C ILE A 138 12.78 3.44 17.76
N TYR A 139 12.37 4.39 16.93
CA TYR A 139 10.98 4.54 16.49
C TYR A 139 10.90 4.12 15.04
N ALA A 140 10.02 3.18 14.73
CA ALA A 140 9.76 2.75 13.37
C ALA A 140 8.25 2.57 13.17
N TYR A 141 7.78 2.60 11.92
CA TYR A 141 6.40 2.28 11.62
C TYR A 141 6.29 1.13 10.62
N ILE A 142 5.12 0.48 10.66
CA ILE A 142 4.68 -0.51 9.69
C ILE A 142 3.24 -0.21 9.28
N SER A 143 2.92 -0.43 8.01
CA SER A 143 1.55 -0.41 7.52
C SER A 143 0.91 -1.79 7.64
N ALA A 144 -0.42 -1.85 7.69
CA ALA A 144 -1.13 -3.11 7.58
C ALA A 144 -0.84 -3.74 6.21
N ASN A 145 -0.42 -5.01 6.21
CA ASN A 145 -0.04 -5.72 4.99
C ASN A 145 -1.22 -6.37 4.25
N GLU A 146 -2.33 -6.56 4.95
CA GLU A 146 -3.52 -7.22 4.41
C GLU A 146 -4.62 -6.21 4.14
N VAL A 147 -5.15 -6.25 2.92
CA VAL A 147 -6.35 -5.49 2.56
C VAL A 147 -7.57 -6.27 3.05
N PRO A 148 -8.49 -5.65 3.81
CA PRO A 148 -9.66 -6.34 4.35
C PRO A 148 -10.53 -6.99 3.26
N GLN A 149 -11.19 -8.10 3.59
CA GLN A 149 -12.09 -8.81 2.65
C GLN A 149 -13.20 -7.90 2.12
N GLU A 150 -13.72 -7.00 2.97
CA GLU A 150 -14.72 -5.98 2.65
C GLU A 150 -14.31 -5.04 1.50
N TYR A 151 -13.01 -4.96 1.19
CA TYR A 151 -12.50 -4.23 0.05
C TYR A 151 -12.84 -4.90 -1.29
N TYR A 152 -12.92 -6.23 -1.31
CA TYR A 152 -13.13 -7.03 -2.51
C TYR A 152 -14.58 -7.45 -2.71
N GLU A 153 -15.36 -7.52 -1.64
CA GLU A 153 -16.72 -8.00 -1.67
C GLU A 153 -17.56 -7.47 -0.50
N GLY A 154 -18.88 -7.39 -0.71
CA GLY A 154 -19.85 -6.97 0.30
C GLY A 154 -20.91 -6.04 -0.26
N GLU A 155 -22.03 -5.91 0.46
CA GLU A 155 -23.16 -5.04 0.09
C GLU A 155 -22.75 -3.56 -0.05
N HIS A 156 -21.64 -3.17 0.59
CA HIS A 156 -21.16 -1.80 0.64
C HIS A 156 -19.71 -1.64 0.19
N GLN A 157 -19.25 -2.52 -0.72
CA GLN A 157 -17.86 -2.59 -1.16
C GLN A 157 -17.32 -1.24 -1.64
N GLU A 158 -18.02 -0.53 -2.52
CA GLU A 158 -17.51 0.73 -3.11
C GLU A 158 -17.36 1.84 -2.05
N GLU A 159 -18.31 1.96 -1.14
CA GLU A 159 -18.23 2.91 -0.02
C GLU A 159 -17.09 2.55 0.94
N PHE A 160 -16.93 1.26 1.25
CA PHE A 160 -15.81 0.78 2.05
C PHE A 160 -14.47 1.14 1.39
N LYS A 161 -14.35 0.86 0.10
CA LYS A 161 -13.15 1.14 -0.69
C LYS A 161 -12.81 2.63 -0.71
N GLU A 162 -13.79 3.50 -0.92
CA GLU A 162 -13.59 4.95 -0.90
C GLU A 162 -13.03 5.43 0.45
N ILE A 163 -13.62 4.97 1.56
CA ILE A 163 -13.17 5.32 2.90
C ILE A 163 -11.77 4.75 3.18
N TYR A 164 -11.56 3.47 2.87
CA TYR A 164 -10.30 2.77 3.12
C TYR A 164 -9.16 3.36 2.30
N ASP A 165 -9.36 3.59 0.99
CA ASP A 165 -8.38 4.22 0.11
C ASP A 165 -8.03 5.63 0.58
N SER A 166 -9.04 6.42 1.00
CA SER A 166 -8.82 7.76 1.56
C SER A 166 -8.00 7.75 2.86
N ILE A 167 -8.14 6.72 3.69
CA ILE A 167 -7.34 6.58 4.92
C ILE A 167 -5.92 6.16 4.57
N GLN A 168 -5.78 5.12 3.73
CA GLN A 168 -4.50 4.54 3.34
C GLN A 168 -3.62 5.52 2.56
N SER A 169 -4.20 6.36 1.70
CA SER A 169 -3.45 7.36 0.94
C SER A 169 -2.72 8.38 1.82
N GLU A 170 -3.20 8.60 3.05
CA GLU A 170 -2.63 9.58 3.98
C GLU A 170 -1.60 8.99 4.95
N VAL A 171 -1.44 7.66 5.04
CA VAL A 171 -0.52 7.02 5.99
C VAL A 171 0.89 7.60 5.88
N LEU A 172 1.40 7.72 4.65
CA LEU A 172 2.74 8.25 4.42
C LEU A 172 2.85 9.72 4.84
N ASN A 173 1.81 10.54 4.60
CA ASN A 173 1.80 11.95 5.01
C ASN A 173 1.80 12.09 6.54
N VAL A 174 1.00 11.28 7.23
CA VAL A 174 0.97 11.21 8.69
C VAL A 174 2.34 10.82 9.22
N MET A 175 2.93 9.74 8.72
CA MET A 175 4.24 9.26 9.21
C MET A 175 5.38 10.22 8.88
N ASN A 176 5.36 10.89 7.73
CA ASN A 176 6.34 11.93 7.38
C ASN A 176 6.21 13.19 8.26
N SER A 177 5.06 13.40 8.91
CA SER A 177 4.87 14.50 9.85
C SER A 177 5.41 14.21 11.26
N TYR A 178 5.92 13.00 11.50
CA TYR A 178 6.49 12.57 12.77
C TYR A 178 7.60 13.51 13.22
N LYS A 179 7.53 13.93 14.49
CA LYS A 179 8.57 14.73 15.14
C LYS A 179 8.81 14.22 16.54
N LEU A 180 10.05 13.80 16.83
CA LEU A 180 10.49 13.48 18.17
C LEU A 180 10.92 14.76 18.91
N HIS A 181 10.45 14.92 20.13
CA HIS A 181 10.80 16.02 21.02
C HIS A 181 11.64 15.44 22.17
N SER A 182 12.96 15.52 22.02
CA SER A 182 13.94 15.16 23.03
C SER A 182 14.02 16.21 24.15
#